data_AF-A0A535R6P3-F1
#
_entry.id   AF-A0A535R6P3-F1
#
_cell.length_a   1.000
_cell.length_b   1.000
_cell.length_c   1.000
_cell.angle_alpha   90.00
_cell.angle_beta   90.00
_cell.angle_gamma   90.00
#
_symmetry.space_group_name_H-M   'P 1'
#
loop_
_entity.id
_entity.type
_entity.pdbx_description
1 polymer ?
#
loop_
_entity_poly.entity_id
_entity_poly.type
_entity_poly.pdbx_seq_one_letter_code
_entity_poly.pdbx_strand_id
1 'polypeptide(L)' 'MDATFAYIGDVFILEEYRGRGLSKWMMEAVAAHPELQGLHQWVLFTRDAHGLYEKTGFVRAENAERLMVKRNPDVYKK' A
#
# COMPACT_ATOMS: atom_id res chain seq x y z
N MET A 1 8.73 -21.61 1.19
CA MET A 1 9.18 -20.54 0.28
C MET A 1 8.62 -19.28 0.89
N ASP A 2 9.47 -18.45 1.45
CA ASP A 2 9.02 -17.23 2.11
C ASP A 2 8.44 -16.28 1.07
N ALA A 3 7.49 -15.44 1.47
CA ALA A 3 6.93 -14.44 0.56
C ALA A 3 8.05 -13.53 0.06
N THR A 4 8.10 -13.27 -1.24
CA THR A 4 9.02 -12.31 -1.85
C THR A 4 8.31 -11.03 -2.30
N PHE A 5 6.99 -10.99 -2.16
CA PHE A 5 6.13 -9.92 -2.66
C PHE A 5 5.03 -9.59 -1.66
N ALA A 6 4.75 -8.30 -1.48
CA ALA A 6 3.59 -7.83 -0.73
C ALA A 6 2.76 -6.83 -1.53
N TYR A 7 1.44 -6.92 -1.38
CA TYR A 7 0.49 -5.93 -1.86
C TYR A 7 -0.24 -5.30 -0.67
N ILE A 8 -0.28 -3.98 -0.60
CA ILE A 8 -1.05 -3.24 0.42
C ILE A 8 -2.30 -2.68 -0.23
N GLY A 9 -3.45 -3.04 0.34
CA GLY A 9 -4.78 -2.55 -0.02
C GLY A 9 -5.60 -2.20 1.22
N ASP A 10 -6.80 -1.66 1.01
CA ASP A 10 -7.81 -1.39 2.05
C ASP A 10 -7.31 -0.60 3.27
N VAL A 11 -6.34 0.28 3.06
CA VAL A 11 -5.86 1.23 4.06
C VAL A 11 -6.88 2.36 4.23
N PHE A 12 -7.60 2.38 5.35
CA PHE A 12 -8.52 3.47 5.69
C PHE A 12 -8.45 3.85 7.17
N ILE A 13 -8.81 5.10 7.45
CA ILE A 13 -9.04 5.62 8.81
C ILE A 13 -10.45 6.21 8.82
N LEU A 14 -11.26 5.83 9.81
CA LEU A 14 -12.58 6.40 10.03
C LEU A 14 -12.45 7.91 10.24
N GLU A 15 -13.43 8.66 9.74
CA GLU A 15 -13.36 10.11 9.62
C GLU A 15 -13.03 10.82 10.95
N GLU A 16 -13.67 10.40 12.04
CA GLU A 16 -13.50 10.94 13.38
C GLU A 16 -12.08 10.79 13.97
N TYR A 17 -11.25 9.90 13.41
CA TYR A 17 -9.86 9.67 13.84
C TYR A 17 -8.81 10.21 12.86
N ARG A 18 -9.21 10.86 11.76
CA ARG A 18 -8.27 11.44 10.78
C ARG A 18 -7.50 12.63 11.37
N GLY A 19 -6.38 12.98 10.74
CA GLY A 19 -5.51 14.10 11.17
C GLY A 19 -4.63 13.79 12.39
N ARG A 20 -4.71 12.59 12.97
CA ARG A 20 -3.97 12.18 14.17
C ARG A 20 -2.68 11.40 13.88
N GLY A 21 -2.25 11.35 12.62
CA GLY A 21 -1.05 10.60 12.21
C GLY A 21 -1.23 9.07 12.10
N LEU A 22 -2.44 8.54 12.29
CA LEU A 22 -2.70 7.10 12.34
C LEU A 22 -2.33 6.35 11.06
N SER A 23 -2.54 6.93 9.87
CA SER A 23 -2.15 6.29 8.61
C SER A 23 -0.64 6.09 8.51
N LYS A 24 0.16 7.05 9.00
CA LYS A 24 1.62 6.94 9.04
C LYS A 24 2.03 5.85 10.02
N TRP A 25 1.48 5.89 11.23
CA TRP A 25 1.77 4.91 12.27
C TRP A 25 1.44 3.47 11.81
N MET A 26 0.28 3.27 11.17
CA MET A 26 -0.11 1.97 10.63
C MET A 26 0.88 1.47 9.58
N MET A 27 1.31 2.34 8.66
CA MET A 27 2.29 1.96 7.63
C MET A 27 3.67 1.68 8.23
N GLU A 28 4.10 2.43 9.24
CA GLU A 28 5.33 2.16 10.00
C GLU A 28 5.27 0.79 10.69
N ALA A 29 4.13 0.45 11.31
CA ALA A 29 3.92 -0.84 11.93
C ALA A 29 3.97 -2.00 10.92
N VAL A 30 3.32 -1.83 9.75
CA VAL A 30 3.38 -2.81 8.65
C VAL A 30 4.82 -2.99 8.14
N ALA A 31 5.53 -1.89 7.89
CA ALA A 31 6.91 -1.93 7.40
C ALA A 31 7.88 -2.57 8.39
N ALA A 32 7.62 -2.45 9.70
CA ALA A 32 8.45 -3.02 10.77
C ALA A 32 8.08 -4.48 11.12
N HIS A 33 7.05 -5.07 10.50
CA HIS A 33 6.60 -6.41 10.87
C HIS A 33 7.69 -7.47 10.58
N PRO A 34 8.10 -8.31 11.55
CA PRO A 34 9.24 -9.23 11.39
C PRO A 34 9.12 -10.19 10.19
N GLU A 35 7.91 -10.67 9.92
CA GLU A 35 7.66 -11.61 8.81
C GLU A 35 7.65 -10.94 7.42
N LEU A 36 7.66 -9.60 7.39
CA LEU A 36 7.68 -8.82 6.15
C LEU A 36 9.09 -8.28 5.83
N GLN A 37 10.09 -8.66 6.65
CA GLN A 37 11.48 -8.32 6.41
C GLN A 37 12.07 -9.28 5.36
N GLY A 38 12.63 -8.73 4.28
CA GLY A 38 13.24 -9.53 3.19
C GLY A 38 12.37 -9.71 1.94
N LEU A 39 11.19 -9.08 1.89
CA LEU A 39 10.39 -9.00 0.67
C LEU A 39 11.19 -8.28 -0.44
N HIS A 40 11.26 -8.90 -1.61
CA HIS A 40 11.89 -8.31 -2.80
C HIS A 40 11.12 -7.08 -3.30
N GLN A 41 9.79 -7.08 -3.18
CA GLN A 41 8.97 -5.98 -3.68
C GLN A 41 7.70 -5.76 -2.87
N TRP A 42 7.42 -4.48 -2.61
CA TRP A 42 6.14 -4.01 -2.09
C TRP A 42 5.40 -3.22 -3.16
N VAL A 43 4.10 -3.46 -3.29
CA VAL A 43 3.25 -2.77 -4.26
C VAL A 43 2.01 -2.21 -3.57
N LEU A 44 1.64 -0.99 -3.95
CA LEU A 44 0.34 -0.42 -3.63
C LEU A 44 -0.16 0.40 -4.83
N PHE A 45 -1.46 0.62 -4.86
CA PHE A 45 -2.08 1.57 -5.78
C PHE A 45 -2.73 2.67 -4.96
N THR A 46 -2.32 3.92 -5.21
CA THR A 46 -2.86 5.08 -4.52
C THR A 46 -3.42 6.07 -5.53
N ARG A 47 -4.56 6.68 -5.21
CA ARG A 47 -5.18 7.72 -6.05
C ARG A 47 -4.63 9.10 -5.70
N ASP A 48 -4.53 9.40 -4.41
CA ASP A 48 -4.28 10.75 -3.88
C ASP A 48 -3.33 10.80 -2.68
N ALA A 49 -3.01 9.65 -2.06
CA ALA A 49 -2.18 9.59 -0.85
C ALA A 49 -0.67 9.37 -1.13
N HIS A 50 -0.14 9.81 -2.27
CA HIS A 50 1.26 9.58 -2.67
C HIS A 50 2.26 10.06 -1.61
N GLY A 51 2.12 11.30 -1.13
CA GLY A 51 3.04 11.88 -0.14
C GLY A 51 3.00 11.22 1.24
N LEU A 52 1.94 10.46 1.56
CA LEU A 52 1.95 9.58 2.75
C LEU A 52 2.89 8.40 2.51
N TYR A 53 2.73 7.69 1.40
CA TYR A 53 3.50 6.49 1.12
C TYR A 53 4.97 6.77 0.85
N GLU A 54 5.29 7.90 0.22
CA GLU A 54 6.67 8.38 0.03
C GLU A 54 7.39 8.56 1.38
N LYS A 55 6.70 9.05 2.42
CA LYS A 55 7.27 9.16 3.78
C LYS A 55 7.54 7.82 4.46
N THR A 56 6.97 6.74 3.93
CA THR A 56 7.10 5.37 4.44
C THR A 56 8.01 4.50 3.58
N GLY A 57 8.79 5.12 2.68
CA GLY A 57 9.79 4.43 1.87
C GLY A 57 9.28 3.90 0.52
N PHE A 58 8.02 4.13 0.17
CA PHE A 58 7.54 3.82 -1.18
C PHE A 58 8.06 4.86 -2.17
N VAL A 59 8.39 4.40 -3.38
CA VAL A 59 8.76 5.26 -4.50
C VAL A 59 7.76 5.09 -5.63
N ARG A 60 7.70 6.08 -6.54
CA ARG A 60 6.95 5.88 -7.79
C ARG A 60 7.58 4.72 -8.56
N ALA A 61 6.76 3.87 -9.16
CA ALA A 61 7.24 2.73 -9.93
C ALA A 61 8.08 3.22 -11.12
N GLU A 62 9.34 2.80 -11.19
CA GLU A 62 10.28 3.20 -12.26
C GLU A 62 9.86 2.68 -13.63
N ASN A 63 9.28 1.47 -13.68
CA ASN A 63 8.84 0.80 -14.90
C ASN A 63 7.32 0.60 -14.88
N ALA A 64 6.56 1.68 -14.64
CA ALA A 64 5.10 1.64 -14.52
C ALA A 64 4.42 1.06 -15.77
N GLU A 65 5.05 1.18 -16.94
CA GLU A 65 4.60 0.62 -18.21
C GLU A 65 4.56 -0.92 -18.25
N ARG A 66 5.30 -1.60 -17.36
CA ARG A 66 5.29 -3.07 -17.24
C ARG A 66 4.12 -3.59 -16.42
N LEU A 67 3.38 -2.70 -15.73
CA LEU A 67 2.25 -3.10 -14.90
C LEU A 67 1.04 -3.44 -15.77
N MET A 68 0.60 -4.69 -15.71
CA MET A 68 -0.66 -5.13 -16.30
C MET A 68 -1.67 -5.44 -15.19
N VAL A 69 -2.91 -4.97 -15.32
CA VAL A 69 -3.96 -5.15 -14.30
C VAL A 69 -5.24 -5.65 -14.96
N LYS A 70 -5.80 -6.76 -14.45
CA LYS A 70 -7.17 -7.20 -14.78
C LYS A 70 -8.13 -6.66 -13.72
N ARG A 71 -9.05 -5.79 -14.12
CA ARG A 71 -10.05 -5.18 -13.21
C ARG A 71 -11.46 -5.65 -13.56
N ASN A 72 -12.26 -5.92 -12.55
CA ASN A 72 -13.71 -6.10 -12.70
C ASN A 72 -14.41 -4.88 -12.08
N PRO A 73 -14.81 -3.86 -12.88
CA PRO A 73 -15.48 -2.67 -12.35
C PRO A 73 -16.89 -2.96 -11.82
N ASP A 74 -17.47 -4.09 -12.21
CA ASP A 74 -18.85 -4.46 -11.87
C ASP A 74 -18.93 -5.34 -10.61
N VAL A 75 -17.79 -5.64 -9.96
CA VAL A 75 -17.75 -6.51 -8.76
C VAL A 75 -18.60 -6.00 -7.59
N TYR A 76 -18.91 -4.70 -7.56
CA TYR A 76 -19.75 -4.06 -6.55
C TYR A 76 -21.14 -3.66 -7.06
N LYS A 77 -21.43 -3.87 -8.35
CA LYS A 77 -22.78 -3.71 -8.88
C LYS A 77 -23.54 -4.98 -8.50
N LYS A 78 -24.52 -4.83 -7.61
CA LYS A 78 -25.48 -5.90 -7.30
C LYS A 78 -26.47 -6.06 -8.45
#